data_AF-A0A9W6KFQ1-F1
#
_entry.id   AF-A0A9W6KFQ1-F1
#
_cell.length_a   1.000
_cell.length_b   1.000
_cell.length_c   1.000
_cell.angle_alpha   90.00
_cell.angle_beta   90.00
_cell.angle_gamma   90.00
#
_symmetry.space_group_name_H-M   'P 1'
#
loop_
_entity.id
_entity.type
_entity.pdbx_description
1 polymer ?
#
loop_
_entity_poly.entity_id
_entity_poly.type
_entity_poly.pdbx_seq_one_letter_code
_entity_poly.pdbx_strand_id
1 'polypeptide(L)'
;MPRRYCLWSSIAAPLLLIGGWTLAAAVQPDAFSSTRDTISALAARSADHRWIMTLALVGVGVCHLVTARGLQPLALPARVMLGVGGAATVLVAAFPLPASGPSAMHQSAATVAFASLSLWPALWRQPGSTAVRPPATVMIPATAILAALVLLFTAALATGTVVGLAERVAAGAQSLWPLATVLLLRRPTTR
;
A
#
# COMPACT_ATOMS: atom_id res chain seq x y z
N MET A 1 6.51 5.51 22.40
CA MET A 1 6.80 6.09 21.06
C MET A 1 7.18 5.00 20.07
N PRO A 2 6.84 5.14 18.77
CA PRO A 2 7.26 4.19 17.73
C PRO A 2 8.78 4.10 17.60
N ARG A 3 9.35 2.89 17.58
CA ARG A 3 10.80 2.66 17.44
C ARG A 3 11.36 3.24 16.14
N ARG A 4 12.67 3.55 16.08
CA ARG A 4 13.32 4.20 14.91
C ARG A 4 13.16 3.41 13.61
N TYR A 5 13.25 2.08 13.66
CA TYR A 5 13.07 1.24 12.46
C TYR A 5 11.68 1.39 11.83
N CYS A 6 10.64 1.68 12.63
CA CYS A 6 9.27 1.86 12.15
C CYS A 6 9.14 3.12 11.30
N LEU A 7 9.90 4.17 11.63
CA LEU A 7 9.96 5.39 10.84
C LEU A 7 10.69 5.14 9.51
N TRP A 8 11.83 4.44 9.56
CA TRP A 8 12.58 4.14 8.34
C TRP A 8 11.80 3.26 7.38
N SER A 9 11.15 2.21 7.87
CA SER A 9 10.31 1.35 7.03
C SER A 9 9.11 2.09 6.45
N SER A 10 8.47 2.98 7.22
CA SER A 10 7.32 3.74 6.72
C SER A 10 7.70 4.85 5.74
N ILE A 11 8.92 5.41 5.81
CA ILE A 11 9.48 6.30 4.79
C ILE A 11 9.87 5.52 3.53
N ALA A 12 10.48 4.35 3.69
CA ALA A 12 10.95 3.55 2.57
C ALA A 12 9.79 3.03 1.69
N ALA A 13 8.65 2.66 2.28
CA ALA A 13 7.50 2.15 1.51
C ALA A 13 7.04 3.06 0.35
N PRO A 14 6.68 4.34 0.55
CA PRO A 14 6.27 5.21 -0.56
C PRO A 14 7.43 5.51 -1.51
N LEU A 15 8.68 5.60 -1.04
CA LEU A 15 9.83 5.83 -1.91
C LEU A 15 10.09 4.64 -2.85
N LEU A 16 10.02 3.41 -2.30
CA LEU A 16 10.15 2.18 -3.09
C LEU A 16 9.00 2.04 -4.08
N LEU A 17 7.77 2.33 -3.66
CA LEU A 17 6.61 2.19 -4.52
C LEU A 17 6.64 3.23 -5.66
N ILE A 18 6.76 4.51 -5.32
CA ILE A 18 6.71 5.62 -6.28
C ILE A 18 7.97 5.61 -7.15
N GLY A 19 9.15 5.48 -6.55
CA GLY A 19 10.41 5.38 -7.28
C GLY A 19 10.45 4.13 -8.15
N GLY A 20 9.96 2.99 -7.64
CA GLY A 20 9.93 1.73 -8.35
C GLY A 20 9.07 1.77 -9.60
N TRP A 21 7.82 2.24 -9.52
CA TRP A 21 6.98 2.35 -10.72
C TRP A 21 7.51 3.41 -11.69
N THR A 22 8.17 4.46 -11.19
CA THR A 22 8.67 5.55 -12.05
C THR A 22 9.87 5.07 -12.86
N LEU A 23 10.81 4.38 -12.20
CA LEU A 23 11.96 3.78 -12.85
C LEU A 23 11.55 2.64 -13.80
N ALA A 24 10.63 1.77 -13.36
CA ALA A 24 10.16 0.67 -14.21
C ALA A 24 9.42 1.17 -15.45
N ALA A 25 8.62 2.23 -15.33
CA ALA A 25 7.93 2.85 -16.47
C ALA A 25 8.91 3.51 -17.45
N ALA A 26 10.00 4.13 -16.95
CA ALA A 26 10.99 4.81 -17.79
C ALA A 26 11.79 3.86 -18.70
N VAL A 27 11.78 2.56 -18.41
CA VAL A 27 12.46 1.53 -19.21
C VAL A 27 11.48 0.62 -19.96
N GLN A 28 10.19 0.96 -19.97
CA GLN A 28 9.22 0.29 -20.84
C GLN A 28 9.23 0.89 -22.26
N PRO A 29 8.76 0.14 -23.26
CA PRO A 29 8.52 0.67 -24.60
C PRO A 29 7.52 1.84 -24.60
N ASP A 30 7.57 2.68 -25.63
CA ASP A 30 6.71 3.88 -25.80
C ASP A 30 5.20 3.57 -25.78
N ALA A 31 4.81 2.32 -26.00
CA ALA A 31 3.42 1.88 -25.90
C ALA A 31 2.87 1.91 -24.46
N PHE A 32 3.74 1.81 -23.44
CA PHE A 32 3.35 1.83 -22.04
C PHE A 32 2.86 3.22 -21.63
N SER A 33 1.76 3.27 -20.88
CA SER A 33 1.12 4.49 -20.44
C SER A 33 0.78 4.43 -18.96
N SER A 34 1.44 5.25 -18.13
CA SER A 34 1.19 5.26 -16.68
C SER A 34 -0.24 5.68 -16.29
N THR A 35 -1.02 6.24 -17.21
CA THR A 35 -2.43 6.55 -16.97
C THR A 35 -3.34 5.37 -17.29
N ARG A 36 -2.98 4.53 -18.26
CA ARG A 36 -3.79 3.39 -18.72
C ARG A 36 -3.35 2.08 -18.08
N ASP A 37 -2.05 1.82 -18.03
CA ASP A 37 -1.45 0.56 -17.60
C ASP A 37 -1.16 0.53 -16.09
N THR A 38 -1.47 -0.61 -15.48
CA THR A 38 -1.35 -0.83 -14.04
C THR A 38 0.10 -0.82 -13.56
N ILE A 39 0.30 -0.59 -12.27
CA ILE A 39 1.56 -0.87 -11.58
C ILE A 39 1.92 -2.35 -11.73
N SER A 40 0.93 -3.24 -11.61
CA SER A 40 1.14 -4.68 -11.81
C SER A 40 1.61 -5.04 -13.22
N ALA A 41 1.25 -4.26 -14.25
CA ALA A 41 1.77 -4.44 -15.60
C ALA A 41 3.29 -4.28 -15.64
N LEU A 42 3.87 -3.38 -14.84
CA LEU A 42 5.33 -3.19 -14.74
C LEU A 42 6.06 -4.37 -14.08
N ALA A 43 5.34 -5.25 -13.38
CA ALA A 43 5.86 -6.48 -12.79
C ALA A 43 5.42 -7.74 -13.58
N ALA A 44 4.70 -7.58 -14.69
CA ALA A 44 4.17 -8.69 -15.47
C ALA A 44 5.29 -9.54 -16.09
N ARG A 45 4.97 -10.78 -16.48
CA ARG A 45 5.93 -11.67 -17.16
C ARG A 45 6.42 -11.12 -18.49
N SER A 46 5.63 -10.27 -19.15
CA SER A 46 5.95 -9.63 -20.43
C SER A 46 6.63 -8.26 -20.29
N ALA A 47 6.79 -7.74 -19.07
CA ALA A 47 7.37 -6.41 -18.88
C ALA A 47 8.90 -6.44 -19.00
N ASP A 48 9.44 -5.45 -19.70
CA ASP A 48 10.87 -5.25 -19.80
C ASP A 48 11.42 -4.88 -18.41
N HIS A 49 12.57 -5.46 -18.04
CA HIS A 49 13.19 -5.21 -16.73
C HIS A 49 12.22 -5.37 -15.53
N ARG A 50 11.24 -6.28 -15.62
CA ARG A 50 10.18 -6.48 -14.61
C ARG A 50 10.67 -6.59 -13.16
N TRP A 51 11.92 -7.03 -12.98
CA TRP A 51 12.57 -7.17 -11.68
C TRP A 51 12.58 -5.86 -10.89
N ILE A 52 12.60 -4.69 -11.55
CA ILE A 52 12.57 -3.37 -10.90
C ILE A 52 11.28 -3.24 -10.07
N MET A 53 10.12 -3.44 -10.71
CA MET A 53 8.83 -3.34 -10.02
C MET A 53 8.61 -4.51 -9.06
N THR A 54 9.05 -5.72 -9.41
CA THR A 54 8.98 -6.88 -8.50
C THR A 54 9.72 -6.61 -7.18
N LEU A 55 10.97 -6.12 -7.24
CA LEU A 55 11.75 -5.79 -6.04
C LEU A 55 11.12 -4.64 -5.26
N ALA A 56 10.58 -3.63 -5.95
CA ALA A 56 9.84 -2.55 -5.31
C ALA A 56 8.63 -3.07 -4.52
N LEU A 57 7.79 -3.92 -5.12
CA LEU A 57 6.62 -4.51 -4.44
C LEU A 57 7.02 -5.37 -3.24
N VAL A 58 8.05 -6.21 -3.37
CA VAL A 58 8.58 -7.01 -2.25
C VAL A 58 9.06 -6.08 -1.13
N GLY A 59 9.85 -5.06 -1.45
CA GLY A 59 10.35 -4.09 -0.48
C GLY A 59 9.24 -3.33 0.22
N VAL A 60 8.20 -2.90 -0.50
CA VAL A 60 7.00 -2.25 0.05
C VAL A 60 6.27 -3.19 1.02
N GLY A 61 6.05 -4.45 0.62
CA GLY A 61 5.41 -5.45 1.48
C GLY A 61 6.18 -5.71 2.77
N VAL A 62 7.51 -5.86 2.69
CA VAL A 62 8.39 -5.99 3.85
C VAL A 62 8.34 -4.73 4.73
N CYS A 63 8.33 -3.54 4.14
CA CYS A 63 8.21 -2.28 4.88
C CYS A 63 6.90 -2.21 5.67
N HIS A 64 5.77 -2.65 5.10
CA HIS A 64 4.49 -2.73 5.81
C HIS A 64 4.54 -3.71 6.98
N LEU A 65 5.15 -4.90 6.81
CA LEU A 65 5.34 -5.89 7.88
C LEU A 65 6.18 -5.32 9.04
N VAL A 66 7.31 -4.67 8.73
CA VAL A 66 8.18 -4.04 9.73
C VAL A 66 7.47 -2.90 10.44
N THR A 67 6.71 -2.08 9.71
CA THR A 67 5.93 -0.96 10.26
C THR A 67 4.82 -1.48 11.19
N ALA A 68 4.09 -2.52 10.80
CA ALA A 68 3.08 -3.19 11.63
C ALA A 68 3.63 -3.68 12.97
N ARG A 69 4.87 -4.20 12.97
CA ARG A 69 5.57 -4.59 14.20
C ARG A 69 6.02 -3.39 15.04
N GLY A 70 6.30 -2.24 14.42
CA GLY A 70 6.70 -1.01 15.11
C GLY A 70 5.55 -0.19 15.71
N LEU A 71 4.32 -0.39 15.24
CA LEU A 71 3.11 0.32 15.67
C LEU A 71 2.47 -0.26 16.96
N GLN A 72 3.27 -0.72 17.93
CA GLN A 72 2.80 -1.25 19.22
C GLN A 72 1.76 -0.39 19.97
N PRO A 73 1.77 0.96 19.88
CA PRO A 73 0.74 1.78 20.52
C PRO A 73 -0.67 1.60 19.94
N LEU A 74 -0.79 1.07 18.72
CA LEU A 74 -2.07 0.77 18.09
C LEU A 74 -2.59 -0.59 18.49
N ALA A 75 -3.88 -0.79 18.27
CA ALA A 75 -4.53 -2.06 18.43
C ALA A 75 -3.88 -3.20 17.66
N LEU A 76 -3.88 -4.38 18.28
CA LEU A 76 -3.44 -5.61 17.60
C LEU A 76 -4.19 -5.83 16.27
N PRO A 77 -5.53 -5.68 16.17
CA PRO A 77 -6.24 -5.81 14.90
C PRO A 77 -5.72 -4.88 13.79
N ALA A 78 -5.47 -3.58 14.07
CA ALA A 78 -4.89 -2.66 13.09
C ALA A 78 -3.52 -3.14 12.59
N ARG A 79 -2.67 -3.61 13.50
CA ARG A 79 -1.33 -4.08 13.16
C ARG A 79 -1.36 -5.38 12.36
N VAL A 80 -2.23 -6.32 12.73
CA VAL A 80 -2.44 -7.55 11.99
C VAL A 80 -2.94 -7.23 10.58
N MET A 81 -3.94 -6.35 10.44
CA MET A 81 -4.47 -5.95 9.15
C MET A 81 -3.41 -5.28 8.26
N LEU A 82 -2.60 -4.37 8.83
CA LEU A 82 -1.47 -3.79 8.10
C LEU A 82 -0.44 -4.85 7.66
N GLY A 83 -0.15 -5.81 8.54
CA GLY A 83 0.74 -6.93 8.23
C GLY A 83 0.20 -7.85 7.13
N VAL A 84 -1.11 -8.14 7.14
CA VAL A 84 -1.80 -8.88 6.08
C VAL A 84 -1.69 -8.13 4.75
N GLY A 85 -1.90 -6.80 4.76
CA GLY A 85 -1.69 -5.95 3.59
C GLY A 85 -0.26 -6.08 3.04
N GLY A 86 0.75 -5.99 3.91
CA GLY A 86 2.15 -6.15 3.52
C GLY A 86 2.48 -7.53 2.94
N ALA A 87 2.02 -8.60 3.58
CA ALA A 87 2.19 -9.96 3.08
C ALA A 87 1.50 -10.17 1.72
N ALA A 88 0.28 -9.66 1.57
CA ALA A 88 -0.45 -9.71 0.32
C ALA A 88 0.25 -8.93 -0.80
N THR A 89 0.88 -7.78 -0.51
CA THR A 89 1.73 -7.07 -1.48
C THR A 89 2.93 -7.90 -1.94
N VAL A 90 3.56 -8.67 -1.04
CA VAL A 90 4.62 -9.63 -1.44
C VAL A 90 4.04 -10.73 -2.34
N LEU A 91 2.84 -11.22 -2.06
CA LEU A 91 2.17 -12.21 -2.91
C LEU A 91 1.80 -11.66 -4.30
N VAL A 92 1.44 -10.37 -4.42
CA VAL A 92 1.25 -9.71 -5.73
C VAL A 92 2.53 -9.81 -6.57
N ALA A 93 3.71 -9.63 -5.96
CA ALA A 93 4.99 -9.80 -6.63
C ALA A 93 5.30 -11.28 -6.97
N ALA A 94 4.92 -12.21 -6.09
CA ALA A 94 5.11 -13.65 -6.29
C ALA A 94 4.19 -14.23 -7.37
N PHE A 95 3.02 -13.64 -7.59
CA PHE A 95 2.04 -14.01 -8.61
C PHE A 95 1.94 -12.92 -9.67
N PRO A 96 2.97 -12.72 -10.52
CA PRO A 96 2.94 -11.69 -11.55
C PRO A 96 1.85 -11.98 -12.59
N LEU A 97 1.35 -10.92 -13.23
CA LEU A 97 0.43 -11.05 -14.35
C LEU A 97 1.07 -11.90 -15.48
N PRO A 98 0.31 -12.83 -16.08
CA PRO A 98 0.76 -13.59 -17.24
C PRO A 98 0.93 -12.66 -18.45
N ALA A 99 1.59 -13.14 -19.50
CA ALA A 99 1.77 -12.36 -20.73
C ALA A 99 0.43 -12.05 -21.44
N SER A 100 -0.59 -12.88 -21.20
CA SER A 100 -1.94 -12.72 -21.76
C SER A 100 -2.98 -13.26 -20.79
N GLY A 101 -4.10 -12.55 -20.66
CA GLY A 101 -5.26 -12.97 -19.86
C GLY A 101 -5.15 -12.67 -18.36
N PRO A 102 -6.19 -13.05 -17.57
CA PRO A 102 -6.25 -12.77 -16.14
C PRO A 102 -5.42 -13.75 -15.30
N SER A 103 -5.21 -13.40 -14.02
CA SER A 103 -4.64 -14.30 -13.01
C SER A 103 -5.43 -14.21 -11.71
N ALA A 104 -6.13 -15.28 -11.36
CA ALA A 104 -6.94 -15.33 -10.13
C ALA A 104 -6.09 -15.19 -8.86
N MET A 105 -4.87 -15.76 -8.87
CA MET A 105 -3.94 -15.64 -7.73
C MET A 105 -3.44 -14.20 -7.56
N HIS A 106 -3.13 -13.51 -8.66
CA HIS A 106 -2.75 -12.10 -8.63
C HIS A 106 -3.90 -11.23 -8.13
N GLN A 107 -5.10 -11.42 -8.69
CA GLN A 107 -6.29 -10.65 -8.35
C GLN A 107 -6.70 -10.82 -6.89
N SER A 108 -6.65 -12.05 -6.36
CA SER A 108 -6.93 -12.31 -4.95
C SER A 108 -5.90 -11.65 -4.04
N ALA A 109 -4.59 -11.79 -4.33
CA ALA A 109 -3.53 -11.13 -3.57
C ALA A 109 -3.67 -9.59 -3.60
N ALA A 110 -3.94 -9.01 -4.77
CA ALA A 110 -4.15 -7.56 -4.92
C ALA A 110 -5.40 -7.10 -4.14
N THR A 111 -6.50 -7.84 -4.22
CA THR A 111 -7.74 -7.55 -3.48
C THR A 111 -7.49 -7.52 -1.97
N VAL A 112 -6.81 -8.54 -1.44
CA VAL A 112 -6.45 -8.59 -0.01
C VAL A 112 -5.53 -7.43 0.35
N ALA A 113 -4.51 -7.12 -0.46
CA ALA A 113 -3.61 -6.00 -0.22
C ALA A 113 -4.37 -4.66 -0.15
N PHE A 114 -5.16 -4.34 -1.17
CA PHE A 114 -5.91 -3.08 -1.23
C PHE A 114 -6.98 -2.99 -0.12
N ALA A 115 -7.70 -4.07 0.18
CA ALA A 115 -8.69 -4.06 1.25
C ALA A 115 -8.03 -3.87 2.62
N SER A 116 -6.99 -4.64 2.94
CA SER A 116 -6.28 -4.54 4.21
C SER A 116 -5.62 -3.17 4.39
N LEU A 117 -4.94 -2.65 3.36
CA LEU A 117 -4.29 -1.34 3.42
C LEU A 117 -5.27 -0.16 3.49
N SER A 118 -6.54 -0.36 3.10
CA SER A 118 -7.59 0.65 3.27
C SER A 118 -8.26 0.60 4.65
N LEU A 119 -8.44 -0.60 5.20
CA LEU A 119 -9.29 -0.82 6.38
C LEU A 119 -8.52 -0.85 7.70
N TRP A 120 -7.21 -1.15 7.69
CA TRP A 120 -6.42 -1.17 8.91
C TRP A 120 -6.51 0.11 9.77
N PRO A 121 -6.68 1.34 9.22
CA PRO A 121 -6.78 2.54 10.04
C PRO A 121 -8.07 2.60 10.84
N ALA A 122 -9.16 1.95 10.40
CA ALA A 122 -10.41 1.88 11.18
C ALA A 122 -10.25 1.07 12.47
N LEU A 123 -9.32 0.12 12.45
CA LEU A 123 -9.05 -0.79 13.56
C LEU A 123 -8.08 -0.18 14.58
N TRP A 124 -7.81 1.13 14.53
CA TRP A 124 -6.78 1.78 15.32
C TRP A 124 -6.98 1.69 16.84
N ARG A 125 -8.22 1.50 17.31
CA ARG A 125 -8.59 1.53 18.74
C ARG A 125 -8.55 0.14 19.37
N GLN A 126 -8.01 0.06 20.59
CA GLN A 126 -8.38 -0.99 21.55
C GLN A 126 -9.26 -0.39 22.63
N PRO A 127 -10.47 -0.93 22.85
CA PRO A 127 -11.24 -0.63 24.05
C PRO A 127 -10.38 -0.84 25.30
N GLY A 128 -10.38 0.12 26.23
CA GLY A 128 -9.69 0.01 27.52
C GLY A 128 -8.18 0.36 27.57
N SER A 129 -7.51 0.66 26.45
CA SER A 129 -6.07 0.97 26.45
C SER A 129 -5.74 2.42 26.85
N THR A 130 -4.78 2.64 27.76
CA THR A 130 -4.29 3.97 28.17
C THR A 130 -3.18 4.53 27.28
N ALA A 131 -2.82 3.85 26.18
CA ALA A 131 -1.75 4.27 25.29
C ALA A 131 -2.05 5.59 24.56
N VAL A 132 -0.99 6.29 24.11
CA VAL A 132 -1.10 7.45 23.21
C VAL A 132 -1.83 7.05 21.93
N ARG A 133 -2.91 7.78 21.63
CA ARG A 133 -3.88 7.47 20.57
C ARG A 133 -3.72 8.45 19.41
N PRO A 134 -3.67 8.00 18.15
CA PRO A 134 -3.86 8.91 17.03
C PRO A 134 -5.28 9.51 17.11
N PRO A 135 -5.48 10.78 16.70
CA PRO A 135 -6.77 11.43 16.79
C PRO A 135 -7.81 10.76 15.89
N ALA A 136 -9.00 10.48 16.44
CA ALA A 136 -10.12 9.87 15.71
C ALA A 136 -10.54 10.71 14.49
N THR A 137 -10.44 12.04 14.63
CA THR A 137 -10.68 13.04 13.58
C THR A 137 -9.74 12.90 12.38
N VAL A 138 -8.67 12.12 12.49
CA VAL A 138 -7.73 11.84 11.40
C VAL A 138 -7.87 10.40 10.90
N MET A 139 -8.00 9.41 11.80
CA MET A 139 -8.08 8.00 11.42
C MET A 139 -9.38 7.65 10.66
N ILE A 140 -10.51 8.24 11.04
CA ILE A 140 -11.81 7.96 10.39
C ILE A 140 -11.83 8.51 8.96
N PRO A 141 -11.55 9.80 8.70
CA PRO A 141 -11.52 10.32 7.33
C PRO A 141 -10.49 9.61 6.47
N ALA A 142 -9.34 9.23 7.01
CA ALA A 142 -8.34 8.51 6.25
C ALA A 142 -8.80 7.13 5.79
N THR A 143 -9.49 6.37 6.66
CA THR A 143 -10.11 5.10 6.25
C THR A 143 -11.09 5.34 5.09
N ALA A 144 -11.96 6.35 5.23
CA ALA A 144 -12.95 6.68 4.21
C ALA A 144 -12.29 7.08 2.88
N ILE A 145 -11.24 7.91 2.92
CA ILE A 145 -10.48 8.35 1.74
C ILE A 145 -9.80 7.15 1.07
N LEU A 146 -9.08 6.31 1.82
CA LEU A 146 -8.39 5.15 1.25
C LEU A 146 -9.39 4.16 0.62
N ALA A 147 -10.52 3.90 1.31
CA ALA A 147 -11.59 3.06 0.76
C ALA A 147 -12.20 3.67 -0.50
N ALA A 148 -12.48 4.98 -0.51
CA ALA A 148 -13.00 5.68 -1.68
C ALA A 148 -12.03 5.62 -2.88
N LEU A 149 -10.73 5.78 -2.65
CA LEU A 149 -9.71 5.64 -3.69
C LEU A 149 -9.67 4.22 -4.28
N VAL A 150 -9.81 3.18 -3.44
CA VAL A 150 -9.91 1.79 -3.93
C VAL A 150 -11.21 1.53 -4.69
N LEU A 151 -12.33 2.14 -4.28
CA LEU A 151 -13.58 2.06 -5.02
C LEU A 151 -13.48 2.77 -6.39
N LEU A 152 -12.83 3.93 -6.45
CA LEU A 152 -12.54 4.63 -7.71
C LEU A 152 -11.63 3.80 -8.62
N PHE A 153 -10.60 3.16 -8.07
CA PHE A 153 -9.75 2.22 -8.82
C PHE A 153 -10.54 1.01 -9.33
N THR A 154 -11.41 0.42 -8.50
CA THR A 154 -12.29 -0.68 -8.92
C THR A 154 -13.25 -0.24 -10.04
N ALA A 155 -13.80 0.97 -9.96
CA ALA A 155 -14.63 1.53 -11.02
C ALA A 155 -13.83 1.73 -12.31
N ALA A 156 -12.60 2.27 -12.22
CA ALA A 156 -11.70 2.41 -13.35
C ALA A 156 -11.38 1.07 -14.01
N LEU A 157 -11.14 0.01 -13.23
CA LEU A 157 -10.96 -1.36 -13.75
C LEU A 157 -12.19 -1.86 -14.52
N ALA A 158 -13.39 -1.57 -14.03
CA ALA A 158 -14.64 -1.99 -14.67
C ALA A 158 -14.90 -1.24 -16.00
N THR A 159 -14.49 0.02 -16.10
CA THR A 159 -14.67 0.85 -17.30
C THR A 159 -13.50 0.81 -18.26
N GLY A 160 -12.33 0.33 -17.83
CA GLY A 160 -11.08 0.37 -18.59
C GLY A 160 -10.50 1.77 -18.77
N THR A 161 -10.99 2.76 -18.03
CA THR A 161 -10.57 4.16 -18.17
C THR A 161 -9.64 4.57 -17.04
N VAL A 162 -8.51 5.20 -17.38
CA VAL A 162 -7.52 5.75 -16.42
C VAL A 162 -7.09 4.77 -15.30
N VAL A 163 -7.10 3.46 -15.57
CA VAL A 163 -6.83 2.39 -14.60
C VAL A 163 -5.49 2.58 -13.91
N GLY A 164 -4.44 2.81 -14.71
CA GLY A 164 -3.09 3.02 -14.21
C GLY A 164 -2.94 4.24 -13.29
N LEU A 165 -3.67 5.33 -13.58
CA LEU A 165 -3.67 6.52 -12.73
C LEU A 165 -4.40 6.25 -11.41
N ALA A 166 -5.61 5.67 -11.49
CA ALA A 166 -6.42 5.38 -10.32
C ALA A 166 -5.70 4.43 -9.34
N GLU A 167 -5.04 3.40 -9.87
CA GLU A 167 -4.22 2.50 -9.07
C GLU A 167 -3.06 3.21 -8.37
N ARG A 168 -2.31 4.06 -9.09
CA ARG A 168 -1.18 4.83 -8.52
C ARG A 168 -1.61 5.77 -7.41
N VAL A 169 -2.74 6.44 -7.59
CA VAL A 169 -3.31 7.31 -6.55
C VAL A 169 -3.71 6.49 -5.33
N ALA A 170 -4.42 5.37 -5.52
CA ALA A 170 -4.83 4.50 -4.42
C ALA A 170 -3.64 3.87 -3.69
N ALA A 171 -2.75 3.19 -4.40
CA ALA A 171 -1.58 2.51 -3.84
C ALA A 171 -0.58 3.51 -3.23
N GLY A 172 -0.38 4.66 -3.87
CA GLY A 172 0.44 5.76 -3.36
C GLY A 172 -0.08 6.27 -2.02
N ALA A 173 -1.37 6.59 -1.94
CA ALA A 173 -2.01 7.02 -0.70
C ALA A 173 -1.91 5.95 0.41
N GLN A 174 -2.15 4.68 0.06
CA GLN A 174 -2.02 3.55 1.00
C GLN A 174 -0.59 3.39 1.53
N SER A 175 0.43 3.58 0.70
CA SER A 175 1.83 3.48 1.12
C SER A 175 2.28 4.63 2.03
N LEU A 176 1.68 5.82 1.89
CA LEU A 176 1.97 7.00 2.71
C LEU A 176 1.30 6.95 4.09
N TRP A 177 0.16 6.27 4.20
CA TRP A 177 -0.64 6.30 5.41
C TRP A 177 0.04 5.71 6.68
N PRO A 178 0.81 4.61 6.60
CA PRO A 178 1.62 4.14 7.72
C PRO A 178 2.61 5.20 8.22
N LEU A 179 3.24 5.97 7.32
CA LEU A 179 4.13 7.08 7.70
C LEU A 179 3.37 8.17 8.44
N ALA A 180 2.24 8.62 7.90
CA ALA A 180 1.38 9.61 8.56
C ALA A 180 1.03 9.16 10.00
N THR A 181 0.66 7.90 10.17
CA THR A 181 0.34 7.31 11.48
C THR A 181 1.54 7.30 12.44
N VAL A 182 2.73 6.93 11.95
CA VAL A 182 3.98 6.98 12.75
C VAL A 182 4.27 8.41 13.20
N LEU A 183 4.10 9.40 12.32
CA LEU A 183 4.33 10.81 12.65
C LEU A 183 3.31 11.33 13.67
N LEU A 184 2.04 11.00 13.52
CA LEU A 184 0.99 11.35 14.50
C LEU A 184 1.31 10.81 15.89
N LEU A 185 1.75 9.55 16.00
CA LEU A 185 2.14 8.91 17.26
C LEU A 185 3.44 9.46 17.87
N ARG A 186 4.21 10.24 17.11
CA ARG A 186 5.45 10.89 17.58
C ARG A 186 5.24 12.34 17.99
N ARG A 187 4.08 12.95 17.69
CA ARG A 187 3.79 14.32 18.13
C ARG A 187 3.76 14.38 19.66
N PRO A 188 4.41 15.38 20.28
CA PRO A 188 4.24 15.63 21.71
C PRO A 188 2.76 15.84 22.02
N THR A 189 2.23 15.17 23.03
CA THR A 189 0.94 15.56 23.61
C THR A 189 1.14 16.90 24.29
N THR A 190 0.71 18.00 23.67
CA THR A 190 0.51 19.26 24.37
C THR A 190 -0.55 19.01 25.43
N ARG A 191 -0.14 19.01 26.70
CA ARG A 191 -1.05 19.09 27.84
C ARG A 191 -1.45 20.53 28.06
#